data_AF-I1X5H7-F1
#
_entry.id   AF-I1X5H7-F1
#
_cell.length_a   1.000
_cell.length_b   1.000
_cell.length_c   1.000
_cell.angle_alpha   90.00
_cell.angle_beta   90.00
_cell.angle_gamma   90.00
#
_symmetry.space_group_name_H-M   'P 1'
#
loop_
_entity.id
_entity.type
_entity.pdbx_description
1 polymer ?
#
loop_
_entity_poly.entity_id
_entity_poly.type
_entity_poly.pdbx_seq_one_letter_code
_entity_poly.pdbx_strand_id
1 'polypeptide(L)' 'SLTRTKVPLSRLNDSPWARVSLIDRNGKRAWSNPVWRGEDGRFGGA' A
#
# COMPACT_ATOMS: atom_id res chain seq x y z
N SER A 1 -4.68 1.70 18.06
CA SER A 1 -4.25 2.60 16.97
C SER A 1 -3.14 1.92 16.20
N LEU A 2 -3.21 1.83 14.87
CA LEU A 2 -2.13 1.33 14.03
C LEU A 2 -1.37 2.56 13.50
N THR A 3 -0.17 2.81 14.01
CA THR A 3 0.60 4.02 13.67
C THR A 3 1.65 3.76 12.59
N ARG A 4 2.18 2.53 12.51
CA ARG A 4 3.18 2.15 11.51
C ARG A 4 3.20 0.64 11.30
N THR A 5 3.42 0.22 10.05
CA THR A 5 3.76 -1.16 9.70
C THR A 5 4.61 -1.17 8.43
N LYS A 6 5.23 -2.31 8.13
CA LYS A 6 5.94 -2.55 6.86
C LYS A 6 5.47 -3.89 6.29
N VAL A 7 5.12 -3.89 5.01
CA VAL A 7 4.71 -5.09 4.28
C VAL A 7 5.67 -5.29 3.11
N PRO A 8 6.32 -6.46 2.98
CA PRO A 8 7.17 -6.75 1.83
C PRO A 8 6.38 -6.74 0.52
N LEU A 9 6.90 -6.05 -0.49
CA LEU A 9 6.25 -5.90 -1.80
C LEU A 9 6.41 -7.12 -2.72
N SER A 10 7.32 -8.05 -2.40
CA SER A 10 7.58 -9.27 -3.21
C SER A 10 6.35 -10.17 -3.39
N ARG A 11 5.29 -9.95 -2.60
CA ARG A 11 4.01 -10.67 -2.69
C ARG A 11 3.01 -10.05 -3.68
N LEU A 12 3.37 -8.95 -4.34
CA LEU A 12 2.48 -8.16 -5.22
C LEU A 12 2.67 -8.44 -6.72
N ASN A 13 3.26 -9.59 -7.08
CA ASN A 13 3.46 -10.04 -8.46
C ASN A 13 4.14 -9.00 -9.38
N ASP A 14 5.06 -8.19 -8.82
CA ASP A 14 5.75 -7.10 -9.52
C ASP A 14 4.81 -6.09 -10.22
N SER A 15 3.57 -5.96 -9.76
CA SER A 15 2.64 -4.93 -10.22
C SER A 15 3.20 -3.54 -9.92
N PRO A 16 3.21 -2.62 -10.90
CA PRO A 16 3.63 -1.23 -10.67
C PRO A 16 2.55 -0.41 -9.94
N TRP A 17 1.32 -0.94 -9.85
CA TRP A 17 0.23 -0.36 -9.07
C TRP A 17 0.09 -1.06 -7.72
N ALA A 18 0.01 -0.28 -6.65
CA ALA A 18 -0.26 -0.78 -5.30
C ALA A 18 -1.41 0.00 -4.65
N ARG A 19 -2.18 -0.64 -3.78
CA ARG A 19 -3.12 0.04 -2.86
C ARG A 19 -3.04 -0.59 -1.50
N VAL A 20 -3.33 0.19 -0.47
CA VAL A 20 -3.35 -0.29 0.91
C VAL A 20 -4.79 -0.25 1.42
N SER A 21 -5.22 -1.33 2.04
CA SER A 21 -6.45 -1.39 2.83
C SER A 21 -6.08 -1.79 4.25
N LEU A 22 -6.70 -1.14 5.23
CA LEU A 22 -6.46 -1.39 6.66
C LEU A 22 -7.78 -1.77 7.32
N ILE A 23 -7.71 -2.74 8.23
CA ILE A 23 -8.77 -3.09 9.17
C ILE A 23 -8.14 -2.97 10.56
N ASP A 24 -8.68 -2.11 11.42
CA ASP A 24 -8.19 -2.00 12.79
C ASP A 24 -8.80 -3.09 13.70
N ARG A 25 -8.33 -3.15 14.95
CA ARG A 25 -8.79 -4.13 15.95
C ARG A 25 -10.28 -4.00 16.32
N ASN A 26 -10.90 -2.86 16.02
CA ASN A 26 -12.31 -2.58 16.27
C ASN A 26 -13.16 -2.78 14.99
N GLY A 27 -12.54 -3.23 13.90
CA GLY A 27 -13.19 -3.46 12.61
C GLY A 27 -13.33 -2.22 11.73
N LYS A 28 -12.77 -1.05 12.11
CA LYS A 28 -12.81 0.15 11.26
C LYS A 28 -11.94 -0.07 10.04
N ARG A 29 -12.47 0.33 8.88
CA ARG A 29 -11.84 0.13 7.58
C ARG A 29 -11.40 1.44 6.96
N ALA A 30 -10.24 1.43 6.32
CA ALA A 30 -9.74 2.53 5.50
C ALA A 30 -9.04 1.96 4.26
N TRP A 31 -8.99 2.72 3.18
CA TRP A 31 -8.26 2.35 1.98
C TRP A 31 -7.57 3.58 1.37
N SER A 32 -6.46 3.35 0.71
CA SER A 32 -5.85 4.31 -0.20
C SER A 32 -6.45 4.17 -1.59
N ASN A 33 -6.28 5.21 -2.39
CA ASN A 33 -6.34 5.06 -3.84
C ASN A 33 -5.16 4.21 -4.32
N PRO A 34 -5.24 3.61 -5.52
CA PRO A 34 -4.08 3.03 -6.18
C PRO A 34 -2.97 4.09 -6.33
N VAL A 35 -1.74 3.69 -6.06
CA VAL A 35 -0.53 4.50 -6.21
C VAL A 35 0.42 3.79 -7.18
N TRP A 36 1.00 4.57 -8.09
CA TRP A 36 2.04 4.11 -8.99
C TRP A 36 3.39 4.08 -8.27
N ARG A 37 4.14 2.98 -8.43
CA ARG A 37 5.42 2.75 -7.75
C ARG A 37 6.65 3.21 -8.56
N GLY A 38 6.46 3.76 -9.76
CA GLY A 38 7.59 4.18 -10.60
C GLY A 38 8.50 3.01 -11.00
N GLU A 39 9.36 3.22 -11.98
CA GLU A 39 10.38 2.23 -12.36
C GLU A 39 11.52 2.18 -11.31
N ASP A 40 11.72 3.27 -10.58
CA ASP A 40 12.73 3.42 -9.52
C ASP A 40 12.28 2.92 -8.14
N GLY A 41 11.06 2.38 -8.05
CA GLY A 41 10.49 1.85 -6.82
C GLY A 41 9.96 2.92 -5.85
N ARG A 42 9.87 4.19 -6.24
CA ARG A 42 9.29 5.28 -5.43
C ARG A 42 7.80 5.50 -5.73
N PHE A 43 7.02 5.71 -4.68
CA PHE A 43 5.62 6.08 -4.84
C PHE A 43 5.52 7.55 -5.26
N GLY A 44 5.05 7.78 -6.49
CA GLY A 44 4.91 9.12 -7.06
C GLY A 44 5.33 9.14 -8.52
N GLY A 45 4.36 9.35 -9.41
CA GLY A 45 4.57 9.40 -10.85
C GLY A 45 3.28 9.73 -11.56
N ALA A 46 2.97 11.03 -11.60
CA ALA A 46 2.30 11.72 -12.70
C ALA A 46 3.00 13.08 -12.82
#